data_AF-A0AAN6GYR8-F1
#
_entry.id   AF-A0AAN6GYR8-F1
#
_cell.length_a   1.000
_cell.length_b   1.000
_cell.length_c   1.000
_cell.angle_alpha   90.00
_cell.angle_beta   90.00
_cell.angle_gamma   90.00
#
_symmetry.space_group_name_H-M   'P 1'
#
loop_
_entity.id
_entity.type
_entity.pdbx_description
1 polymer ?
#
loop_
_entity_poly.entity_id
_entity_poly.type
_entity_poly.pdbx_seq_one_letter_code
_entity_poly.pdbx_strand_id
1 'polypeptide(L)'
;MATPLRRTLGAVLAVSSLVSASPLPTLLSRQSNDTADVSACPGYKAGNVQTSDTGLTASLSLAGTACNAYGTDLTDLILTVEYQASHFEKTNATDD
;
A
#
# COMPACT_ATOMS: atom_id res chain seq x y z
N MET A 1 65.63 -44.95 -2.36
CA MET A 1 65.45 -44.23 -1.08
C MET A 1 64.04 -43.65 -1.08
N ALA A 2 63.20 -44.11 -0.16
CA ALA A 2 61.75 -43.99 -0.20
C ALA A 2 61.24 -42.67 0.40
N THR A 3 60.27 -42.03 -0.25
CA THR A 3 59.51 -40.88 0.26
C THR A 3 58.37 -41.37 1.16
N PRO A 4 58.19 -40.85 2.39
CA PRO A 4 57.05 -41.21 3.21
C PRO A 4 55.82 -40.34 2.88
N LEU A 5 54.72 -41.05 2.65
CA LEU A 5 53.36 -40.53 2.50
C LEU A 5 52.89 -39.91 3.83
N ARG A 6 52.75 -38.56 3.87
CA ARG A 6 52.19 -37.85 5.03
C ARG A 6 50.67 -37.95 5.03
N ARG A 7 50.12 -38.76 5.94
CA ARG A 7 48.70 -38.76 6.32
C ARG A 7 48.45 -37.57 7.25
N THR A 8 47.86 -36.49 6.74
CA THR A 8 47.36 -35.39 7.59
C THR A 8 45.97 -35.77 8.09
N LEU A 9 45.90 -36.12 9.37
CA LEU A 9 44.68 -36.31 10.14
C LEU A 9 44.38 -35.02 10.91
N GLY A 10 43.13 -34.54 10.85
CA GLY A 10 42.57 -33.53 11.76
C GLY A 10 42.75 -32.08 11.30
N ALA A 11 41.82 -31.15 11.53
CA ALA A 11 40.53 -31.22 12.20
C ALA A 11 39.63 -30.14 11.56
N VAL A 12 38.43 -30.52 11.12
CA VAL A 12 37.46 -29.56 10.58
C VAL A 12 36.79 -28.88 11.77
N LEU A 13 37.27 -27.68 12.12
CA LEU A 13 36.53 -26.76 13.00
C LEU A 13 35.36 -26.19 12.20
N ALA A 14 34.22 -26.90 12.23
CA ALA A 14 32.97 -26.34 11.74
C ALA A 14 32.47 -25.31 12.75
N VAL A 15 32.89 -24.05 12.56
CA VAL A 15 32.33 -22.92 13.31
C VAL A 15 30.95 -22.66 12.73
N SER A 16 29.92 -23.25 13.33
CA SER A 16 28.52 -23.01 12.97
C SER A 16 28.13 -21.59 13.42
N SER A 17 28.37 -20.60 12.56
CA SER A 17 27.85 -19.26 12.76
C SER A 17 26.32 -19.30 12.62
N LEU A 18 25.61 -19.15 13.74
CA LEU A 18 24.16 -18.90 13.75
C LEU A 18 23.94 -17.52 13.15
N VAL A 19 23.63 -17.46 11.86
CA VAL A 19 23.20 -16.20 11.23
C VAL A 19 21.77 -15.92 11.70
N SER A 20 21.62 -14.99 12.64
CA SER A 20 20.31 -14.43 12.96
C SER A 20 19.92 -13.46 11.84
N ALA A 21 19.26 -14.00 10.81
CA ALA A 21 18.62 -13.19 9.79
C ALA A 21 17.37 -12.56 10.38
N SER A 22 17.51 -11.38 11.00
CA SER A 22 16.37 -10.55 11.37
C SER A 22 16.05 -9.62 10.20
N PRO A 23 14.92 -9.79 9.48
CA PRO A 23 14.48 -8.87 8.45
C PRO A 23 13.90 -7.60 9.10
N LEU A 24 14.73 -6.85 9.81
CA LEU A 24 14.34 -5.60 10.46
C LEU A 24 14.22 -4.37 9.53
N PRO A 25 14.86 -4.28 8.33
CA PRO A 25 14.82 -3.02 7.61
C PRO A 25 13.46 -2.73 6.97
N THR A 26 12.61 -3.74 6.72
CA THR A 26 11.29 -3.53 6.09
C THR A 26 10.22 -3.07 7.06
N LEU A 27 10.29 -3.46 8.34
CA LEU A 27 9.33 -3.00 9.35
C LEU A 27 9.60 -1.56 9.77
N LEU A 28 10.85 -1.11 9.72
CA LEU A 28 11.22 0.25 10.10
C LEU A 28 10.74 1.29 9.08
N SER A 29 10.69 0.97 7.78
CA SER A 29 10.17 1.89 6.75
C SER A 29 8.67 2.18 6.89
N ARG A 30 7.88 1.22 7.39
CA ARG A 30 6.43 1.41 7.61
C ARG A 30 6.10 2.18 8.89
N GLN A 31 7.04 2.20 9.84
CA GLN A 31 6.88 2.90 11.13
C GLN A 31 7.59 4.27 11.17
N SER A 32 8.49 4.53 10.22
CA SER A 32 9.01 5.87 9.91
C SER A 32 7.98 6.68 9.11
N ASN A 33 6.70 6.54 9.47
CA ASN A 33 5.59 7.26 8.88
C ASN A 33 5.39 8.55 9.68
N ASP A 34 6.36 9.44 9.59
CA ASP A 34 6.14 10.85 9.89
C ASP A 34 5.41 11.40 8.66
N THR A 35 4.11 11.09 8.57
CA THR A 35 3.15 11.49 7.52
C THR A 35 3.85 11.95 6.25
N ALA A 36 4.22 11.05 5.33
CA ALA A 36 4.62 11.48 3.98
C ALA A 36 3.56 12.48 3.55
N ASP A 37 3.92 13.76 3.47
CA ASP A 37 2.96 14.86 3.57
C ASP A 37 1.94 14.71 2.44
N VAL A 38 0.82 14.06 2.76
CA VAL A 38 -0.15 13.63 1.76
C VAL A 38 -0.84 14.85 1.15
N SER A 39 -0.71 16.01 1.81
CA SER A 39 -1.15 17.29 1.28
C SER A 39 -0.30 17.75 0.09
N ALA A 40 0.95 17.30 -0.03
CA ALA A 40 1.82 17.58 -1.16
C ALA A 40 1.61 16.62 -2.35
N CYS A 41 0.80 15.56 -2.19
CA CYS A 41 0.55 14.62 -3.27
C CYS A 41 -0.33 15.26 -4.37
N PRO A 42 -0.01 15.01 -5.64
CA PRO A 42 -0.71 15.66 -6.75
C PRO A 42 -2.19 15.23 -6.86
N GLY A 43 -2.54 14.08 -6.27
CA GLY A 43 -3.89 13.52 -6.34
C GLY A 43 -4.29 13.15 -7.77
N TYR A 44 -5.59 13.22 -8.05
CA TYR A 44 -6.16 12.81 -9.33
C TYR A 44 -6.82 13.98 -10.06
N LYS A 45 -6.64 14.01 -11.37
CA LYS A 45 -7.36 14.91 -12.28
C LYS A 45 -8.61 14.21 -12.79
N ALA A 46 -9.77 14.82 -12.56
CA ALA A 46 -11.00 14.39 -13.19
C ALA A 46 -11.06 14.77 -14.68
N GLY A 47 -11.60 13.86 -15.48
CA GLY A 47 -11.87 14.03 -16.90
C GLY A 47 -13.15 13.31 -17.30
N ASN A 48 -13.62 13.59 -18.51
CA ASN A 48 -14.76 12.92 -19.12
C ASN A 48 -15.99 12.86 -18.19
N VAL A 49 -16.24 13.95 -17.46
CA VAL A 49 -17.29 14.04 -16.44
C VAL A 49 -18.65 14.00 -17.12
N GLN A 50 -19.49 13.07 -16.70
CA GLN A 50 -20.87 12.92 -17.17
C GLN A 50 -21.81 13.01 -15.97
N THR A 51 -22.72 13.98 -16.00
CA THR A 51 -23.72 14.19 -14.95
C THR A 51 -25.08 13.64 -15.38
N SER A 52 -25.84 13.17 -14.41
CA SER A 52 -27.26 12.81 -14.57
C SER A 52 -28.09 13.43 -13.45
N ASP A 53 -29.40 13.30 -13.54
CA ASP A 53 -30.32 13.78 -12.49
C ASP A 53 -30.10 13.08 -11.13
N THR A 54 -29.46 11.91 -11.14
CA THR A 54 -29.26 11.06 -9.97
C THR A 54 -27.80 10.90 -9.58
N GLY A 55 -26.86 11.62 -10.22
CA GLY A 55 -25.45 11.44 -9.92
C GLY A 55 -24.48 11.97 -10.96
N LEU A 56 -23.24 11.45 -10.92
CA LEU A 56 -22.23 11.69 -11.95
C LEU A 56 -21.22 10.56 -12.04
N THR A 57 -20.57 10.45 -13.20
CA THR A 57 -19.41 9.59 -13.43
C THR A 57 -18.24 10.40 -13.97
N ALA A 58 -17.01 10.02 -13.62
CA ALA A 58 -15.80 10.67 -14.13
C ALA A 58 -14.65 9.68 -14.24
N SER A 59 -13.78 9.87 -15.23
CA SER A 59 -12.47 9.22 -15.24
C SER A 59 -11.50 10.04 -14.41
N LEU A 60 -10.71 9.37 -13.57
CA LEU A 60 -9.69 9.98 -12.74
C LEU A 60 -8.34 9.45 -13.19
N SER A 61 -7.45 10.35 -13.61
CA SER A 61 -6.06 10.00 -13.94
C SER A 61 -5.12 10.69 -12.97
N LEU A 62 -4.04 10.01 -12.59
CA LEU A 62 -3.04 10.58 -11.67
C LEU A 62 -2.50 11.91 -12.20
N ALA A 63 -2.58 12.98 -11.40
CA ALA A 63 -2.31 14.34 -11.84
C ALA A 63 -0.81 14.72 -11.87
N GLY A 64 0.08 13.76 -11.60
CA GLY A 64 1.52 13.98 -11.51
C GLY A 64 2.27 12.70 -11.19
N THR A 65 3.45 12.85 -10.57
CA THR A 65 4.26 11.72 -10.14
C THR A 65 3.59 10.98 -8.98
N ALA A 66 3.61 9.65 -9.03
CA ALA A 66 3.09 8.79 -7.96
C ALA A 66 3.82 9.05 -6.64
N CYS A 67 3.05 9.29 -5.59
CA CYS A 67 3.51 9.44 -4.21
C CYS A 67 3.77 8.09 -3.55
N ASN A 68 2.89 7.13 -3.84
CA ASN A 68 2.85 5.82 -3.22
C ASN A 68 2.81 5.85 -1.67
N ALA A 69 2.17 6.88 -1.08
CA ALA A 69 2.22 7.16 0.36
C ALA A 69 1.68 6.00 1.23
N TYR A 70 0.69 5.26 0.71
CA TYR A 70 0.09 4.11 1.39
C TYR A 70 0.22 2.80 0.59
N GLY A 71 1.17 2.75 -0.36
CA GLY A 71 1.28 1.70 -1.36
C GLY A 71 1.18 2.27 -2.77
N THR A 72 1.30 1.43 -3.80
CA THR A 72 1.38 1.89 -5.19
C THR A 72 0.11 2.64 -5.62
N ASP A 73 0.28 3.86 -6.15
CA ASP A 73 -0.83 4.64 -6.72
C ASP A 73 -1.38 3.97 -7.98
N LEU A 74 -2.71 4.02 -8.15
CA LEU A 74 -3.38 3.56 -9.35
C LEU A 74 -3.33 4.66 -10.41
N THR A 75 -3.12 4.29 -11.68
CA THR A 75 -2.98 5.30 -12.74
C THR A 75 -4.33 5.86 -13.16
N ASP A 76 -5.34 4.99 -13.25
CA ASP A 76 -6.65 5.30 -13.81
C ASP A 76 -7.76 4.68 -12.95
N LEU A 77 -8.74 5.51 -12.59
CA LEU A 77 -9.91 5.12 -11.83
C LEU A 77 -11.17 5.65 -12.48
N ILE A 78 -12.30 5.06 -12.11
CA ILE A 78 -13.63 5.57 -12.42
C ILE A 78 -14.30 5.99 -11.10
N LEU A 79 -14.70 7.25 -11.03
CA LEU A 79 -15.51 7.79 -9.94
C LEU A 79 -16.98 7.69 -10.35
N THR A 80 -17.81 7.13 -9.47
CA THR A 80 -19.27 7.13 -9.57
C THR A 80 -19.85 7.74 -8.31
N VAL A 81 -20.71 8.76 -8.47
CA VAL A 81 -21.45 9.40 -7.37
C VAL A 81 -22.93 9.21 -7.64
N GLU A 82 -23.67 8.81 -6.61
CA GLU A 82 -25.12 8.64 -6.65
C GLU A 82 -25.77 9.52 -5.58
N TYR A 83 -26.77 10.30 -5.98
CA TYR A 83 -27.56 11.12 -5.09
C TYR A 83 -28.70 10.30 -4.51
N GLN A 84 -28.65 10.09 -3.20
CA GLN A 84 -29.71 9.38 -2.48
C GLN A 84 -30.57 10.37 -1.68
N ALA A 85 -31.88 10.19 -1.76
CA ALA A 85 -32.81 10.93 -0.92
C ALA A 85 -32.69 10.43 0.52
N SER A 86 -32.48 11.35 1.47
CA SER A 86 -32.43 11.03 2.89
C SER A 86 -33.77 10.47 3.38
N HIS A 87 -33.68 9.44 4.22
CA HIS A 87 -34.80 8.70 4.84
C HIS A 87 -36.00 9.59 5.20
N PHE A 88 -37.18 9.23 4.68
CA PHE A 88 -38.45 9.80 5.14
C PHE A 88 -38.73 9.33 6.57
N GLU A 89 -38.66 10.23 7.55
CA GLU A 89 -39.14 9.97 8.92
C GLU A 89 -40.67 9.95 8.92
N LYS A 90 -41.25 8.75 9.05
CA LYS A 90 -42.71 8.56 9.19
C LYS A 90 -43.11 8.85 10.64
N THR A 91 -43.48 10.07 10.98
CA THR A 91 -44.18 10.35 12.24
C THR A 91 -45.65 9.93 12.12
N ASN A 92 -45.96 8.67 12.48
CA ASN A 92 -47.34 8.23 12.64
C ASN A 92 -47.87 8.70 14.00
N ALA A 93 -48.58 9.82 14.02
CA ALA A 93 -49.43 10.19 15.15
C ALA A 93 -50.88 9.84 14.78
N THR A 94 -51.37 8.72 15.32
CA THR A 94 -52.80 8.48 15.48
C THR A 94 -53.18 9.03 16.84
N ASP A 95 -53.85 10.19 16.86
CA ASP A 95 -54.57 10.66 18.03
C ASP A 95 -55.96 9.97 18.02
N ASP A 96 -56.42 9.55 19.20
CA ASP A 96 -57.58 8.68 19.46
C ASP A 96 -58.93 9.30 19.01
#